data_AF-A0A3R6GSI4-F1
#
_entry.id   AF-A0A3R6GSI4-F1
#
_cell.length_a   1.000
_cell.length_b   1.000
_cell.length_c   1.000
_cell.angle_alpha   90.00
_cell.angle_beta   90.00
_cell.angle_gamma   90.00
#
_symmetry.space_group_name_H-M   'P 1'
#
loop_
_entity.id
_entity.type
_entity.pdbx_description
1 polymer ?
#
loop_
_entity_poly.entity_id
_entity_poly.type
_entity_poly.pdbx_seq_one_letter_code
_entity_poly.pdbx_strand_id
1 'polypeptide(L)' 'MLDLAGGTTVYLACGATDLRKSYHGLAAIIKLKFKLDPYSRCMFAFCNRRR' A
#
# COMPACT_ATOMS: atom_id res chain seq x y z
N MET A 1 7.44 12.33 12.91
CA MET A 1 6.16 11.69 13.24
C MET A 1 5.25 11.88 12.04
N LEU A 2 4.68 10.81 11.48
CA LEU A 2 3.73 10.96 10.36
C LEU A 2 2.47 11.62 10.93
N ASP A 3 2.23 12.88 10.57
CA ASP A 3 1.00 13.57 10.92
C ASP A 3 -0.11 13.04 10.02
N LEU A 4 -0.88 12.09 10.56
CA LEU A 4 -2.08 11.58 9.92
C LEU A 4 -3.19 12.61 10.16
N ALA A 5 -3.15 13.71 9.41
CA ALA A 5 -4.24 14.67 9.40
C ALA A 5 -5.56 13.92 9.20
N GLY A 6 -6.55 14.20 10.06
CA GLY A 6 -7.85 13.54 10.06
C GLY A 6 -8.47 13.60 8.67
N GLY A 7 -8.48 12.48 7.95
CA GLY A 7 -8.86 12.42 6.53
C GLY A 7 -7.95 11.56 5.65
N THR A 8 -6.88 10.97 6.17
CA THR A 8 -6.04 10.04 5.39
C THR A 8 -6.76 8.70 5.20
N THR A 9 -7.14 8.39 3.96
CA THR A 9 -7.66 7.06 3.60
C THR A 9 -6.53 6.04 3.64
N VAL A 10 -6.75 4.91 4.33
CA VAL A 10 -5.78 3.82 4.42
C VAL A 10 -6.37 2.57 3.77
N TYR A 11 -5.67 2.01 2.80
CA TYR A 11 -6.01 0.76 2.13
C TYR A 11 -5.14 -0.38 2.65
N LEU A 12 -5.76 -1.45 3.15
CA LEU A 12 -5.06 -2.66 3.56
C LEU A 12 -5.13 -3.70 2.44
N ALA A 13 -3.98 -4.12 1.93
CA ALA A 13 -3.90 -5.25 1.02
C ALA A 13 -4.18 -6.56 1.79
N CYS A 14 -5.37 -7.14 1.59
CA CYS A 14 -5.74 -8.42 2.20
C CYS A 14 -4.89 -9.56 1.61
N GLY A 15 -4.10 -10.19 2.48
CA GLY A 15 -3.25 -11.32 2.15
C GLY A 15 -1.77 -10.97 2.09
N ALA A 16 -0.95 -12.00 1.91
CA ALA A 16 0.49 -11.85 1.91
C ALA A 16 1.00 -11.13 0.64
N THR A 17 1.71 -10.04 0.84
CA THR A 17 2.40 -9.27 -0.19
C THR A 17 3.90 -9.39 0.01
N ASP A 18 4.60 -9.67 -1.08
CA ASP A 18 6.06 -9.70 -1.09
C ASP A 18 6.63 -8.27 -1.05
N LEU A 19 7.07 -7.87 0.14
CA LEU A 19 7.63 -6.55 0.41
C LEU A 19 9.03 -6.36 -0.20
N ARG A 20 9.70 -7.41 -0.69
CA ARG A 20 11.03 -7.32 -1.34
C ARG A 20 10.97 -6.62 -2.70
N LYS A 21 9.76 -6.45 -3.25
CA LYS A 21 9.50 -5.72 -4.50
C LYS A 21 9.77 -4.21 -4.41
N SER A 22 10.12 -3.70 -3.23
CA SER A 22 10.41 -2.29 -2.98
C SER A 22 9.26 -1.37 -3.44
N TYR A 23 9.51 -0.07 -3.49
CA TYR A 23 8.49 0.93 -3.82
C TYR A 23 7.84 0.67 -5.19
N HIS A 24 8.64 0.54 -6.25
CA HIS A 24 8.11 0.41 -7.61
C HIS A 24 7.24 -0.82 -7.81
N GLY A 25 7.64 -1.97 -7.26
CA GLY A 25 6.83 -3.17 -7.41
C GLY A 25 5.57 -3.17 -6.54
N LEU A 26 5.59 -2.52 -5.37
CA LEU A 26 4.38 -2.31 -4.57
C LEU A 26 3.43 -1.30 -5.25
N ALA A 27 3.94 -0.23 -5.85
CA ALA A 27 3.16 0.71 -6.66
C ALA A 27 2.51 0.03 -7.87
N ALA A 28 3.23 -0.89 -8.52
CA ALA A 28 2.67 -1.72 -9.59
C ALA A 28 1.54 -2.62 -9.10
N ILE A 29 1.64 -3.20 -7.89
CA ILE A 29 0.55 -3.98 -7.29
C ILE A 29 -0.67 -3.10 -7.04
N ILE A 30 -0.50 -1.90 -6.48
CA ILE A 30 -1.60 -0.94 -6.25
C ILE A 30 -2.32 -0.61 -7.56
N LYS A 31 -1.55 -0.26 -8.60
CA LYS A 31 -2.10 0.15 -9.88
C LYS A 31 -2.73 -0.99 -10.67
N LEU A 32 -2.06 -2.14 -10.74
CA LEU A 32 -2.47 -3.26 -11.61
C LEU A 32 -3.49 -4.18 -10.94
N LYS A 33 -3.32 -4.49 -9.65
CA LYS A 33 -4.17 -5.44 -8.93
C LYS A 33 -5.38 -4.74 -8.29
N PHE A 34 -5.14 -3.65 -7.58
CA PHE A 34 -6.19 -2.94 -6.86
C PHE A 34 -6.88 -1.85 -7.70
N LYS A 35 -6.32 -1.51 -8.87
CA LYS A 35 -6.81 -0.46 -9.77
C LYS A 35 -6.93 0.91 -9.07
N LEU A 36 -6.04 1.15 -8.10
CA LEU A 36 -5.96 2.40 -7.35
C LEU A 36 -4.75 3.22 -7.81
N ASP A 37 -4.74 4.51 -7.48
CA ASP A 37 -3.61 5.39 -7.77
C ASP A 37 -2.62 5.41 -6.58
N PRO A 38 -1.40 4.85 -6.73
CA PRO A 38 -0.38 4.87 -5.67
C PRO A 38 0.14 6.27 -5.33
N TYR A 39 -0.16 7.29 -6.14
CA TYR A 39 0.27 8.68 -5.93
C TYR A 39 -0.82 9.57 -5.33
N SER A 40 -2.02 9.02 -5.12
CA SER A 40 -3.10 9.76 -4.47
C SER A 40 -2.83 9.96 -2.98
N ARG A 41 -3.56 10.87 -2.34
CA ARG A 41 -3.36 11.25 -0.92
C ARG A 41 -3.92 10.20 0.05
N CYS A 42 -3.49 8.95 -0.12
CA CYS A 42 -3.87 7.80 0.69
C CYS A 42 -2.65 6.94 1.03
N MET A 43 -2.78 6.12 2.06
CA MET A 43 -1.74 5.18 2.47
C MET A 43 -2.11 3.75 2.09
N PHE A 44 -1.09 2.95 1.79
CA PHE A 44 -1.25 1.54 1.49
C PHE A 44 -0.48 0.71 2.51
N ALA A 45 -1.19 -0.15 3.24
CA ALA A 45 -0.64 -1.10 4.18
C ALA A 45 -0.58 -2.49 3.54
N PHE A 46 0.52 -3.19 3.73
CA PHE A 46 0.77 -4.51 3.16
C PHE A 46 1.16 -5.51 4.24
N CYS A 47 0.58 -6.70 4.20
CA CYS A 47 0.92 -7.78 5.12
C CYS A 47 2.06 -8.62 4.56
N ASN A 48 3.11 -8.88 5.35
CA ASN A 48 4.19 -9.78 4.95
C ASN A 48 3.75 -11.26 5.09
N ARG A 49 4.26 -12.16 4.24
CA ARG A 49 4.03 -13.60 4.40
C ARG A 49 4.85 -14.12 5.58
N ARG A 50 4.20 -14.25 6.74
CA ARG A 50 4.77 -14.76 8.00
C ARG A 50 5.95 -13.93 8.53
N ARG A 51 5.62 -13.03 9.45
CA ARG A 51 6.18 -13.08 10.80
C ARG A 51 5.04 -13.37 11.76
#